data_AF-A0A9E0WAI3-F1
#
_entry.id   AF-A0A9E0WAI3-F1
#
_cell.length_a   1.000
_cell.length_b   1.000
_cell.length_c   1.000
_cell.angle_alpha   90.00
_cell.angle_beta   90.00
_cell.angle_gamma   90.00
#
_symmetry.space_group_name_H-M   'P 1'
#
loop_
_entity.id
_entity.type
_entity.pdbx_description
1 polymer ?
#
loop_
_entity_poly.entity_id
_entity_poly.type
_entity_poly.pdbx_seq_one_letter_code
_entity_poly.pdbx_strand_id
1 'polypeptide(L)'
;LALAKDVPDPKGGDKLVANPYEKWSDIDASLPNKEISVMGPPPTSGTRDAFVEIAMEGGCKTFDFIKAMEKKEMRGVCHNMREDGAFVEAGENDNLIVQRLAQDKDTLGIFGYSFLMENSGEIQASTINGVEPTPDTIADEQYPVARSLFFYIKNAHAGVIPGVQEYAKEFTTEGAWGDNGYLVDVGLIPNPRNVRMEVAKAVRELKPMTGNEL
;
A
#
# COMPACT_ATOMS: atom_id res chain seq x y z
N LEU A 1 -5.54 -8.26 11.85
CA LEU A 1 -6.60 -8.96 12.63
C LEU A 1 -7.99 -8.74 12.06
N ALA A 2 -8.46 -7.50 11.84
CA ALA A 2 -9.83 -7.24 11.38
C ALA A 2 -10.22 -7.94 10.05
N LEU A 3 -9.31 -7.95 9.07
CA LEU A 3 -9.60 -8.38 7.70
C LEU A 3 -9.08 -9.77 7.34
N ALA A 4 -8.28 -10.40 8.21
CA ALA A 4 -7.75 -11.73 7.94
C ALA A 4 -8.85 -12.79 8.04
N LYS A 5 -8.79 -13.83 7.21
CA LYS A 5 -9.72 -14.97 7.27
C LYS A 5 -9.57 -15.75 8.57
N ASP A 6 -8.32 -16.02 8.93
CA ASP A 6 -7.94 -16.72 10.16
C ASP A 6 -7.06 -15.81 11.01
N VAL A 7 -7.23 -15.87 12.32
CA VAL A 7 -6.49 -15.09 13.31
C VAL A 7 -5.98 -16.00 14.42
N PRO A 8 -4.94 -15.60 15.17
CA PRO A 8 -4.55 -16.29 16.40
C PRO A 8 -5.75 -16.45 17.34
N ASP A 9 -5.89 -17.63 17.95
CA ASP A 9 -6.99 -17.93 18.86
C ASP A 9 -7.02 -16.89 20.00
N PRO A 10 -8.10 -16.10 20.15
CA PRO A 10 -8.21 -15.12 21.22
C PRO A 10 -8.14 -15.75 22.62
N LYS A 11 -8.37 -17.07 22.73
CA LYS A 11 -8.19 -17.84 23.97
C LYS A 11 -6.72 -18.17 24.29
N GLY A 12 -5.81 -17.83 23.38
CA GLY A 12 -4.37 -18.02 23.50
C GLY A 12 -3.87 -19.33 22.86
N GLY A 13 -2.54 -19.39 22.72
CA GLY A 13 -1.81 -20.50 22.11
C GLY A 13 -1.45 -20.27 20.64
N ASP A 14 -0.61 -21.16 20.11
CA ASP A 14 -0.09 -21.10 18.74
C ASP A 14 -1.03 -21.78 17.76
N LYS A 15 -2.26 -21.27 17.69
CA LYS A 15 -3.32 -21.84 16.86
C LYS A 15 -4.08 -20.73 16.13
N LEU A 16 -4.42 -21.01 14.88
CA LEU A 16 -5.31 -20.18 14.07
C LEU A 16 -6.76 -20.66 14.19
N VAL A 17 -7.69 -19.71 14.22
CA VAL A 17 -9.13 -19.92 14.17
C VAL A 17 -9.74 -18.97 13.15
N ALA A 18 -10.90 -19.34 12.60
CA ALA A 18 -11.70 -18.42 11.80
C ALA A 18 -11.93 -17.12 12.57
N ASN A 19 -11.81 -15.98 11.88
CA ASN A 19 -11.88 -14.67 12.49
C ASN A 19 -13.21 -14.45 13.24
N PRO A 20 -13.21 -14.35 14.58
CA PRO A 20 -14.42 -14.22 15.36
C PRO A 20 -14.82 -12.76 15.61
N TYR A 21 -14.02 -11.79 15.16
CA TYR A 21 -14.22 -10.38 15.45
C TYR A 21 -15.30 -9.80 14.54
N GLU A 22 -16.36 -9.25 15.13
CA GLU A 22 -17.45 -8.59 14.40
C GLU A 22 -17.36 -7.07 14.51
N LYS A 23 -16.78 -6.57 15.60
CA LYS A 23 -16.62 -5.14 15.89
C LYS A 23 -15.16 -4.77 16.11
N TRP A 24 -14.83 -3.51 15.86
CA TRP A 24 -13.48 -3.01 16.11
C TRP A 24 -13.08 -3.15 17.58
N SER A 25 -14.02 -2.92 18.50
CA SER A 25 -13.82 -3.11 19.94
C SER A 25 -13.53 -4.56 20.36
N ASP A 26 -13.86 -5.54 19.53
CA ASP A 26 -13.56 -6.95 19.83
C ASP A 26 -12.07 -7.26 19.65
N ILE A 27 -11.38 -6.46 18.83
CA ILE A 27 -9.94 -6.57 18.55
C ILE A 27 -9.14 -5.80 19.61
N ASP A 28 -9.56 -4.57 19.88
CA ASP A 28 -8.96 -3.70 20.88
C ASP A 28 -10.04 -2.81 21.49
N ALA A 29 -10.20 -2.86 22.82
CA ALA A 29 -11.25 -2.14 23.54
C ALA A 29 -11.15 -0.61 23.44
N SER A 30 -10.00 -0.06 23.01
CA SER A 30 -9.82 1.37 22.73
C SER A 30 -10.42 1.80 21.38
N LEU A 31 -10.73 0.84 20.50
CA LEU A 31 -11.35 1.11 19.21
C LEU A 31 -12.88 1.27 19.35
N PRO A 32 -13.56 1.90 18.37
CA PRO A 32 -15.00 2.11 18.42
C PRO A 32 -15.80 0.80 18.54
N ASN A 33 -16.87 0.82 19.34
CA ASN A 33 -17.85 -0.28 19.38
C ASN A 33 -18.79 -0.22 18.16
N LYS A 34 -18.22 -0.41 16.97
CA LYS A 34 -18.91 -0.42 15.67
C LYS A 34 -18.55 -1.70 14.93
N GLU A 35 -19.48 -2.17 14.10
CA GLU A 35 -19.25 -3.29 13.19
C GLU A 35 -18.04 -3.03 12.28
N ILE A 36 -17.28 -4.07 12.00
CA ILE A 36 -16.19 -4.03 11.03
C ILE A 36 -16.83 -4.03 9.65
N SER A 37 -16.76 -2.90 8.97
CA SER A 37 -17.17 -2.73 7.57
C SER A 37 -16.02 -2.12 6.79
N VAL A 38 -15.42 -2.90 5.89
CA VAL A 38 -14.34 -2.46 5.02
C VAL A 38 -14.62 -2.85 3.59
N MET A 39 -14.45 -1.91 2.67
CA MET A 39 -14.54 -2.14 1.25
C MET A 39 -13.16 -2.01 0.62
N GLY A 40 -12.79 -2.91 -0.29
CA GLY A 40 -11.48 -2.88 -0.92
C GLY A 40 -11.49 -3.48 -2.32
N PRO A 41 -10.38 -3.38 -3.05
CA PRO A 41 -10.36 -3.71 -4.46
C PRO A 41 -10.33 -5.24 -4.68
N PRO A 42 -10.61 -5.73 -5.90
CA PRO A 42 -10.74 -7.16 -6.18
C PRO A 42 -9.39 -7.88 -6.10
N PRO A 43 -9.36 -9.24 -6.09
CA PRO A 43 -8.13 -10.04 -6.08
C PRO A 43 -7.14 -9.76 -7.22
N THR A 44 -7.60 -9.10 -8.30
CA THR A 44 -6.81 -8.74 -9.49
C THR A 44 -6.12 -7.38 -9.36
N SER A 45 -6.38 -6.62 -8.29
CA SER A 45 -5.86 -5.27 -8.11
C SER A 45 -4.51 -5.24 -7.43
N GLY A 46 -3.56 -4.49 -8.02
CA GLY A 46 -2.26 -4.23 -7.40
C GLY A 46 -2.34 -3.48 -6.06
N THR A 47 -3.42 -2.71 -5.83
CA THR A 47 -3.67 -2.06 -4.53
C THR A 47 -3.96 -3.09 -3.45
N ARG A 48 -4.71 -4.16 -3.78
CA ARG A 48 -4.94 -5.27 -2.85
C ARG A 48 -3.64 -5.99 -2.56
N ASP A 49 -2.86 -6.31 -3.60
CA ASP A 49 -1.56 -6.98 -3.45
C ASP A 49 -0.64 -6.19 -2.50
N ALA A 50 -0.51 -4.88 -2.70
CA ALA A 50 0.28 -4.03 -1.81
C ALA A 50 -0.27 -4.03 -0.37
N PHE A 51 -1.59 -3.94 -0.19
CA PHE A 51 -2.20 -3.93 1.14
C PHE A 51 -1.98 -5.26 1.89
N VAL A 52 -2.12 -6.41 1.22
CA VAL A 52 -1.89 -7.71 1.85
C VAL A 52 -0.41 -7.93 2.18
N GLU A 53 0.51 -7.49 1.32
CA GLU A 53 1.96 -7.60 1.54
C GLU A 53 2.47 -6.70 2.66
N ILE A 54 1.93 -5.48 2.78
CA ILE A 54 2.46 -4.47 3.70
C ILE A 54 1.69 -4.50 5.03
N ALA A 55 0.37 -4.31 4.97
CA ALA A 55 -0.44 -4.17 6.17
C ALA A 55 -0.79 -5.54 6.79
N MET A 56 -1.33 -6.47 5.99
CA MET A 56 -1.78 -7.76 6.53
C MET A 56 -0.61 -8.64 6.95
N GLU A 57 0.37 -8.86 6.07
CA GLU A 57 1.58 -9.62 6.40
C GLU A 57 2.40 -8.94 7.50
N GLY A 58 2.52 -7.61 7.50
CA GLY A 58 3.19 -6.84 8.56
C GLY A 58 2.57 -7.08 9.94
N GLY A 59 1.25 -6.94 10.05
CA GLY A 59 0.53 -7.23 11.30
C GLY A 59 0.55 -8.71 11.69
N CYS A 60 0.46 -9.61 10.72
CA CYS A 60 0.50 -11.06 10.92
C CYS A 60 1.84 -11.54 11.50
N LYS A 61 2.96 -10.94 11.05
CA LYS A 61 4.32 -11.22 11.56
C LYS A 61 4.60 -10.73 12.97
N THR A 62 3.66 -10.03 13.62
CA THR A 62 3.79 -9.64 15.04
C THR A 62 3.60 -10.83 15.98
N PHE A 63 3.06 -11.95 15.48
CA PHE A 63 2.90 -13.20 16.23
C PHE A 63 4.06 -14.16 15.96
N ASP A 64 4.81 -14.52 17.00
CA ASP A 64 6.05 -15.31 16.87
C ASP A 64 5.84 -16.65 16.17
N PHE A 65 4.74 -17.37 16.48
CA PHE A 65 4.47 -18.66 15.85
C PHE A 65 4.16 -18.54 14.35
N ILE A 66 3.54 -17.44 13.91
CA ILE A 66 3.29 -17.19 12.48
C ILE A 66 4.59 -16.77 11.79
N LYS A 67 5.39 -15.93 12.45
CA LYS A 67 6.70 -15.53 11.95
C LYS A 67 7.66 -16.71 11.78
N ALA A 68 7.50 -17.76 12.58
CA ALA A 68 8.28 -19.00 12.53
C ALA A 68 7.82 -19.99 11.45
N MET A 69 6.66 -19.77 10.79
CA MET A 69 6.17 -20.62 9.71
C MET A 69 7.06 -20.54 8.46
N GLU A 70 6.96 -21.55 7.59
CA GLU A 70 7.57 -21.49 6.27
C GLU A 70 6.94 -20.35 5.45
N LYS A 71 7.72 -19.70 4.58
CA LYS A 71 7.31 -18.48 3.86
C LYS A 71 6.03 -18.65 3.05
N LYS A 72 5.84 -19.78 2.36
CA LYS A 72 4.62 -20.06 1.57
C LYS A 72 3.42 -20.29 2.49
N GLU A 73 3.61 -21.01 3.60
CA GLU A 73 2.56 -21.21 4.61
C GLU A 73 2.14 -19.89 5.27
N MET A 74 3.12 -19.11 5.74
CA MET A 74 2.91 -17.79 6.33
C MET A 74 2.15 -16.86 5.39
N ARG A 75 2.53 -16.80 4.10
CA ARG A 75 1.77 -16.02 3.10
C ARG A 75 0.35 -16.52 2.94
N GLY A 76 0.15 -17.83 2.88
CA GLY A 76 -1.19 -18.43 2.82
C GLY A 76 -2.06 -18.03 4.01
N VAL A 77 -1.50 -17.93 5.21
CA VAL A 77 -2.22 -17.46 6.41
C VAL A 77 -2.46 -15.95 6.34
N CYS A 78 -1.41 -15.16 6.10
CA CYS A 78 -1.44 -13.71 6.27
C CYS A 78 -2.13 -12.96 5.13
N HIS A 79 -2.21 -13.53 3.92
CA HIS A 79 -2.77 -12.85 2.74
C HIS A 79 -4.24 -13.18 2.50
N ASN A 80 -4.78 -14.21 3.18
CA ASN A 80 -6.19 -14.57 3.03
C ASN A 80 -7.08 -13.57 3.77
N MET A 81 -7.94 -12.89 3.01
CA MET A 81 -8.96 -11.98 3.55
C MET A 81 -10.23 -12.77 3.92
N ARG A 82 -10.96 -12.27 4.92
CA ARG A 82 -12.26 -12.84 5.31
C ARG A 82 -13.31 -12.59 4.21
N GLU A 83 -14.26 -13.52 4.10
CA GLU A 83 -15.34 -13.53 3.09
C GLU A 83 -16.74 -13.58 3.74
N ASP A 84 -16.82 -13.29 5.03
CA ASP A 84 -18.02 -13.36 5.86
C ASP A 84 -18.83 -12.06 5.89
N GLY A 85 -18.50 -11.10 5.02
CA GLY A 85 -19.24 -9.84 4.83
C GLY A 85 -18.63 -8.61 5.52
N ALA A 86 -17.71 -8.77 6.47
CA ALA A 86 -17.01 -7.64 7.08
C ALA A 86 -16.02 -6.96 6.12
N PHE A 87 -15.49 -7.73 5.15
CA PHE A 87 -14.76 -7.22 4.00
C PHE A 87 -15.60 -7.44 2.74
N VAL A 88 -15.87 -6.36 2.00
CA VAL A 88 -16.62 -6.38 0.75
C VAL A 88 -15.69 -6.03 -0.40
N GLU A 89 -15.57 -6.95 -1.35
CA GLU A 89 -14.82 -6.73 -2.57
C GLU A 89 -15.58 -5.77 -3.49
N ALA A 90 -14.94 -4.66 -3.82
CA ALA A 90 -15.35 -3.75 -4.88
C ALA A 90 -14.88 -4.27 -6.24
N GLY A 91 -15.44 -3.72 -7.33
CA GLY A 91 -14.89 -3.91 -8.67
C GLY A 91 -13.63 -3.08 -8.90
N GLU A 92 -13.09 -3.14 -10.11
CA GLU A 92 -11.86 -2.39 -10.53
C GLU A 92 -12.00 -0.86 -10.53
N ASN A 93 -13.19 -0.33 -10.23
CA ASN A 93 -13.44 1.11 -10.21
C ASN A 93 -13.44 1.62 -8.77
N ASP A 94 -12.28 2.12 -8.31
CA ASP A 94 -12.09 2.65 -6.96
C ASP A 94 -13.02 3.84 -6.63
N ASN A 95 -13.53 4.57 -7.63
CA ASN A 95 -14.53 5.63 -7.41
C ASN A 95 -15.81 5.10 -6.75
N LEU A 96 -16.16 3.83 -6.95
CA LEU A 96 -17.30 3.21 -6.27
C LEU A 96 -17.06 3.06 -4.77
N ILE A 97 -15.80 2.83 -4.36
CA ILE A 97 -15.42 2.81 -2.94
C ILE A 97 -15.58 4.22 -2.37
N VAL A 98 -15.06 5.25 -3.04
CA VAL A 98 -15.18 6.65 -2.62
C VAL A 98 -16.66 7.06 -2.45
N GLN A 99 -17.50 6.79 -3.44
CA GLN A 99 -18.94 7.09 -3.40
C GLN A 99 -19.63 6.40 -2.23
N ARG A 100 -19.24 5.15 -1.91
CA ARG A 100 -19.79 4.42 -0.78
C ARG A 100 -19.39 5.08 0.55
N LEU A 101 -18.12 5.45 0.71
CA LEU A 101 -17.61 6.12 1.92
C LEU A 101 -18.25 7.49 2.16
N ALA A 102 -18.51 8.26 1.11
CA ALA A 102 -19.19 9.55 1.23
C ALA A 102 -20.62 9.41 1.80
N GLN A 103 -21.25 8.26 1.60
CA GLN A 103 -22.60 7.96 2.10
C GLN A 103 -22.61 7.24 3.46
N ASP A 104 -21.54 6.49 3.75
CA ASP A 104 -21.44 5.61 4.92
C ASP A 104 -20.18 5.94 5.74
N LYS A 105 -20.38 6.77 6.76
CA LYS A 105 -19.30 7.30 7.62
C LYS A 105 -18.68 6.25 8.56
N ASP A 106 -19.25 5.05 8.62
CA ASP A 106 -18.80 3.99 9.51
C ASP A 106 -17.98 2.92 8.77
N THR A 107 -17.94 2.98 7.43
CA THR A 107 -17.15 2.07 6.59
C THR A 107 -15.74 2.62 6.35
N LEU A 108 -14.75 1.73 6.26
CA LEU A 108 -13.41 2.07 5.77
C LEU A 108 -13.22 1.59 4.33
N GLY A 109 -12.34 2.26 3.58
CA GLY A 109 -12.00 1.89 2.21
C GLY A 109 -10.51 1.68 2.02
N ILE A 110 -10.17 0.75 1.13
CA ILE A 110 -8.79 0.51 0.67
C ILE A 110 -8.74 0.91 -0.81
N PHE A 111 -7.97 1.94 -1.15
CA PHE A 111 -7.77 2.42 -2.52
C PHE A 111 -6.51 3.31 -2.60
N GLY A 112 -6.11 3.67 -3.82
CA GLY A 112 -4.92 4.49 -4.06
C GLY A 112 -5.04 5.92 -3.49
N TYR A 113 -3.92 6.49 -3.05
CA TYR A 113 -3.88 7.81 -2.42
C TYR A 113 -4.45 8.96 -3.28
N SER A 114 -4.31 8.89 -4.60
CA SER A 114 -4.84 9.89 -5.52
C SER A 114 -6.35 10.12 -5.35
N PHE A 115 -7.13 9.05 -5.13
CA PHE A 115 -8.57 9.15 -4.91
C PHE A 115 -8.91 9.88 -3.60
N LEU A 116 -8.07 9.76 -2.56
CA LEU A 116 -8.21 10.57 -1.35
C LEU A 116 -7.95 12.04 -1.64
N MET A 117 -6.89 12.38 -2.39
CA MET A 117 -6.57 13.77 -2.72
C MET A 117 -7.67 14.43 -3.56
N GLU A 118 -8.20 13.72 -4.55
CA GLU A 118 -9.28 14.21 -5.42
C GLU A 118 -10.60 14.42 -4.67
N ASN A 119 -10.81 13.71 -3.57
CA ASN A 119 -12.08 13.67 -2.82
C ASN A 119 -11.92 14.09 -1.35
N SER A 120 -10.89 14.88 -1.01
CA SER A 120 -10.55 15.25 0.38
C SER A 120 -11.64 16.08 1.10
N GLY A 121 -12.61 16.61 0.36
CA GLY A 121 -13.79 17.29 0.91
C GLY A 121 -14.93 16.34 1.32
N GLU A 122 -14.87 15.07 0.88
CA GLU A 122 -15.93 14.07 1.10
C GLU A 122 -15.49 12.92 2.00
N ILE A 123 -14.22 12.53 1.88
CA ILE A 123 -13.61 11.43 2.62
C ILE A 123 -12.36 11.92 3.37
N GLN A 124 -11.98 11.16 4.40
CA GLN A 124 -10.80 11.44 5.22
C GLN A 124 -9.85 10.25 5.24
N ALA A 125 -8.57 10.54 5.50
CA ALA A 125 -7.55 9.52 5.67
C ALA A 125 -7.69 8.77 7.00
N SER A 126 -7.28 7.50 7.02
CA SER A 126 -6.97 6.80 8.26
C SER A 126 -5.51 7.07 8.66
N THR A 127 -5.29 7.40 9.93
CA THR A 127 -3.94 7.48 10.51
C THR A 127 -3.48 6.08 10.92
N ILE A 128 -2.25 5.69 10.55
CA ILE A 128 -1.67 4.40 10.94
C ILE A 128 -0.45 4.65 11.82
N ASN A 129 -0.42 4.06 13.02
CA ASN A 129 0.63 4.27 14.03
C ASN A 129 0.90 5.75 14.35
N GLY A 130 -0.15 6.59 14.30
CA GLY A 130 -0.03 8.04 14.54
C GLY A 130 0.50 8.85 13.35
N VAL A 131 0.74 8.22 12.19
CA VAL A 131 1.19 8.88 10.96
C VAL A 131 0.03 9.01 9.97
N GLU A 132 -0.25 10.24 9.54
CA GLU A 132 -1.23 10.55 8.51
C GLU A 132 -0.61 10.38 7.11
N PRO A 133 -1.35 9.90 6.10
CA PRO A 133 -0.85 9.83 4.73
C PRO A 133 -0.90 11.21 4.08
N THR A 134 0.26 11.88 4.05
CA THR A 134 0.50 13.13 3.35
C THR A 134 1.54 12.88 2.27
N PRO A 135 1.68 13.75 1.25
CA PRO A 135 2.74 13.59 0.25
C PRO A 135 4.11 13.47 0.91
N ASP A 136 4.39 14.27 1.93
CA ASP A 136 5.66 14.27 2.66
C ASP A 136 5.87 12.97 3.45
N THR A 137 4.90 12.54 4.27
CA THR A 137 5.04 11.32 5.07
C THR A 137 5.09 10.05 4.22
N ILE A 138 4.50 10.07 3.02
CA ILE A 138 4.60 8.96 2.07
C ILE A 138 5.97 8.98 1.37
N ALA A 139 6.40 10.14 0.88
CA ALA A 139 7.68 10.28 0.17
C ALA A 139 8.90 10.01 1.07
N ASP A 140 8.79 10.32 2.36
CA ASP A 140 9.81 10.04 3.37
C ASP A 140 9.67 8.65 4.03
N GLU A 141 8.82 7.78 3.46
CA GLU A 141 8.57 6.40 3.91
C GLU A 141 8.10 6.27 5.38
N GLN A 142 7.58 7.35 5.96
CA GLN A 142 7.06 7.37 7.34
C GLN A 142 5.67 6.75 7.43
N TYR A 143 4.84 6.93 6.41
CA TYR A 143 3.52 6.31 6.37
C TYR A 143 3.66 4.80 6.07
N PRO A 144 3.25 3.92 6.99
CA PRO A 144 3.66 2.51 6.96
C PRO A 144 2.94 1.68 5.89
N VAL A 145 1.92 2.21 5.23
CA VAL A 145 1.15 1.54 4.18
C VAL A 145 1.37 2.25 2.84
N ALA A 146 2.64 2.48 2.51
CA ALA A 146 3.10 3.01 1.24
C ALA A 146 4.24 2.14 0.69
N ARG A 147 4.46 2.20 -0.62
CA ARG A 147 5.54 1.46 -1.28
C ARG A 147 6.16 2.31 -2.38
N SER A 148 7.48 2.42 -2.32
CA SER A 148 8.28 3.02 -3.39
C SER A 148 8.17 2.19 -4.67
N LEU A 149 7.92 2.87 -5.78
CA LEU A 149 7.90 2.25 -7.11
C LEU A 149 9.28 2.35 -7.74
N PHE A 150 9.79 1.22 -8.22
CA PHE A 150 11.11 1.13 -8.83
C PHE A 150 10.99 0.79 -10.31
N PHE A 151 11.79 1.47 -11.12
CA PHE A 151 11.98 1.19 -12.53
C PHE A 151 13.46 0.87 -12.77
N TYR A 152 13.73 -0.31 -13.31
CA TYR A 152 15.09 -0.82 -13.50
C TYR A 152 15.49 -0.81 -14.97
N ILE A 153 16.66 -0.24 -15.26
CA ILE A 153 17.25 -0.21 -16.60
C ILE A 153 18.56 -0.97 -16.59
N LYS A 154 18.72 -1.87 -17.56
CA LYS A 154 20.00 -2.53 -17.81
C LYS A 154 20.90 -1.60 -18.62
N ASN A 155 22.06 -1.23 -18.08
CA ASN A 155 23.06 -0.43 -18.79
C ASN A 155 23.45 -1.03 -20.15
N ALA A 156 23.47 -2.36 -20.26
CA ALA A 156 23.75 -3.06 -21.52
C ALA A 156 22.77 -2.73 -22.66
N HIS A 157 21.60 -2.16 -22.36
CA HIS A 157 20.62 -1.73 -23.36
C HIS A 157 20.82 -0.28 -23.81
N ALA A 158 21.59 0.53 -23.08
CA ALA A 158 21.87 1.91 -23.48
C ALA A 158 22.72 1.92 -24.77
N GLY A 159 22.24 2.63 -25.80
CA GLY A 159 22.86 2.65 -27.13
C GLY A 159 22.62 1.41 -28.00
N VAL A 160 21.94 0.38 -27.47
CA VAL A 160 21.57 -0.84 -28.21
C VAL A 160 20.07 -0.88 -28.52
N ILE A 161 19.23 -0.56 -27.53
CA ILE A 161 17.78 -0.47 -27.70
C ILE A 161 17.42 1.01 -27.90
N PRO A 162 16.87 1.40 -29.06
CA PRO A 162 16.46 2.78 -29.31
C PRO A 162 15.46 3.27 -28.25
N GLY A 163 15.67 4.49 -27.74
CA GLY A 163 14.73 5.15 -26.83
C GLY A 163 14.89 4.83 -25.35
N VAL A 164 15.64 3.78 -24.95
CA VAL A 164 15.78 3.41 -23.52
C VAL A 164 16.51 4.50 -22.73
N GLN A 165 17.57 5.08 -23.30
CA GLN A 165 18.33 6.12 -22.61
C GLN A 165 17.55 7.46 -22.59
N GLU A 166 16.82 7.76 -23.66
CA GLU A 166 15.94 8.92 -23.77
C GLU A 166 14.79 8.81 -22.76
N TYR A 167 14.15 7.64 -22.66
CA TYR A 167 13.09 7.37 -21.70
C TYR A 167 13.59 7.50 -20.25
N ALA A 168 14.75 6.93 -19.94
CA ALA A 168 15.37 7.06 -18.61
C ALA A 168 15.60 8.53 -18.21
N LYS A 169 16.12 9.32 -19.17
CA LYS A 169 16.36 10.75 -18.96
C LYS A 169 15.06 11.52 -18.79
N GLU A 170 14.05 11.24 -19.61
CA GLU A 170 12.75 11.90 -19.56
C GLU A 170 12.03 11.63 -18.23
N PHE A 171 11.97 10.36 -17.83
CA PHE A 171 11.32 9.94 -16.59
C PHE A 171 11.94 10.58 -15.34
N THR A 172 13.22 10.98 -15.42
CA THR A 172 13.95 11.66 -14.33
C THR A 172 14.05 13.18 -14.49
N THR A 173 13.23 13.79 -15.35
CA THR A 173 13.10 15.25 -15.44
C THR A 173 12.12 15.79 -14.41
N GLU A 174 12.33 17.03 -13.96
CA GLU A 174 11.34 17.71 -13.09
C GLU A 174 9.97 17.90 -13.77
N GLY A 175 9.91 17.89 -15.11
CA GLY A 175 8.65 17.92 -15.85
C GLY A 175 7.87 16.60 -15.79
N ALA A 176 8.54 15.49 -15.51
CA ALA A 176 7.91 14.18 -15.33
C ALA A 176 7.56 13.92 -13.87
N TRP A 177 8.57 13.81 -13.00
CA TRP A 177 8.42 13.31 -11.63
C TRP A 177 8.49 14.39 -10.54
N GLY A 178 8.64 15.66 -10.93
CA GLY A 178 8.80 16.76 -10.00
C GLY A 178 7.46 17.14 -9.37
N ASP A 179 7.48 18.10 -8.45
CA ASP A 179 6.29 18.48 -7.67
C ASP A 179 5.14 19.03 -8.55
N ASN A 180 5.44 19.45 -9.78
CA ASN A 180 4.46 19.87 -10.79
C ASN A 180 4.58 19.06 -12.10
N GLY A 181 5.15 17.86 -12.02
CA GLY A 181 5.37 17.01 -13.19
C GLY A 181 4.13 16.19 -13.56
N TYR A 182 4.06 15.75 -14.81
CA TYR A 182 2.88 15.02 -15.33
C TYR A 182 2.62 13.66 -14.64
N LEU A 183 3.59 13.12 -13.89
CA LEU A 183 3.39 11.89 -13.11
C LEU A 183 2.56 12.12 -11.84
N VAL A 184 2.55 13.36 -11.33
CA VAL A 184 1.67 13.75 -10.20
C VAL A 184 0.22 13.71 -10.63
N ASP A 185 -0.07 14.16 -11.85
CA ASP A 185 -1.43 14.16 -12.43
C ASP A 185 -2.02 12.75 -12.58
N VAL A 186 -1.17 11.71 -12.65
CA VAL A 186 -1.59 10.30 -12.69
C VAL A 186 -1.45 9.60 -11.34
N GLY A 187 -1.26 10.37 -10.26
CA GLY A 187 -1.33 9.89 -8.89
C GLY A 187 -0.01 9.43 -8.27
N LEU A 188 1.14 9.68 -8.89
CA LEU A 188 2.44 9.40 -8.26
C LEU A 188 2.82 10.51 -7.29
N ILE A 189 3.42 10.12 -6.17
CA ILE A 189 3.95 11.04 -5.17
C ILE A 189 5.44 11.26 -5.46
N PRO A 190 5.88 12.50 -5.71
CA PRO A 190 7.30 12.81 -5.94
C PRO A 190 8.16 12.47 -4.72
N ASN A 191 9.29 11.80 -4.95
CA ASN A 191 10.35 11.68 -3.93
C ASN A 191 10.89 13.06 -3.56
N PRO A 192 11.53 13.26 -2.38
CA PRO A 192 12.14 14.54 -2.02
C PRO A 192 13.14 15.05 -3.08
N ARG A 193 13.19 16.38 -3.28
CA ARG A 193 13.98 16.99 -4.37
C ARG A 193 15.46 16.58 -4.37
N ASN A 194 16.08 16.45 -3.20
CA ASN A 194 17.47 15.99 -3.10
C ASN A 194 17.64 14.57 -3.66
N VAL A 195 16.71 13.65 -3.34
CA VAL A 195 16.69 12.28 -3.85
C VAL A 195 16.50 12.28 -5.36
N ARG A 196 15.53 13.05 -5.88
CA ARG A 196 15.31 13.20 -7.33
C ARG A 196 16.57 13.69 -8.05
N MET A 197 17.20 14.74 -7.54
CA MET A 197 18.40 15.30 -8.17
C MET A 197 19.59 14.32 -8.18
N GLU A 198 19.75 13.54 -7.10
CA GLU A 198 20.76 12.48 -7.04
C GLU A 198 20.49 11.35 -8.04
N VAL A 199 19.24 10.86 -8.10
CA VAL A 199 18.84 9.78 -9.02
C VAL A 199 18.93 10.24 -10.48
N ALA A 200 18.49 11.46 -10.82
CA ALA A 200 18.62 12.00 -12.17
C ALA A 200 20.09 12.12 -12.60
N LYS A 201 20.99 12.48 -11.68
CA LYS A 201 22.43 12.49 -11.96
C LYS A 201 22.94 11.07 -12.22
N ALA A 202 22.60 10.12 -11.36
CA ALA A 202 22.99 8.71 -11.50
C ALA A 202 22.52 8.11 -12.84
N VAL A 203 21.28 8.40 -13.26
CA VAL A 203 20.73 7.94 -14.54
C VAL A 203 21.46 8.55 -15.74
N ARG A 204 21.77 9.85 -15.70
CA ARG A 204 22.54 10.51 -16.79
C ARG A 204 23.95 9.94 -16.94
N GLU A 205 24.56 9.56 -15.81
CA GLU A 205 25.90 8.95 -15.75
C GLU A 205 25.86 7.42 -15.99
N LEU A 206 24.67 6.82 -16.13
CA LEU A 206 24.47 5.37 -16.19
C LEU A 206 25.17 4.64 -15.02
N LYS A 207 25.14 5.26 -13.83
CA LYS A 207 25.76 4.70 -12.62
C LYS A 207 25.11 3.34 -12.31
N PRO A 208 25.87 2.23 -12.29
CA PRO A 208 25.31 0.93 -11.94
C PRO A 208 24.80 0.93 -10.49
N MET A 209 23.64 0.31 -10.28
CA MET A 209 23.15 0.01 -8.93
C MET A 209 23.94 -1.15 -8.33
N THR A 210 24.18 -1.08 -7.04
CA THR A 210 24.74 -2.16 -6.22
C THR A 210 23.61 -2.99 -5.61
N GLY A 211 23.91 -4.20 -5.16
CA GLY A 211 22.92 -5.05 -4.48
C GLY A 211 22.37 -4.48 -3.17
N ASN A 212 22.97 -3.40 -2.64
CA ASN A 212 22.50 -2.68 -1.46
C ASN A 212 21.45 -1.60 -1.79
N GLU A 213 21.29 -1.28 -3.08
CA GLU A 213 20.31 -0.32 -3.60
C GLU A 213 19.07 -1.05 -4.19
N LEU A 214 19.00 -2.38 -4.04
CA LEU A 214 17.90 -3.28 -4.43
C LEU A 214 17.14 -3.79 -3.20
#